data_AF-A0A7S0R3R1-F1
#
_entry.id   AF-A0A7S0R3R1-F1
#
_cell.length_a   1.000
_cell.length_b   1.000
_cell.length_c   1.000
_cell.angle_alpha   90.00
_cell.angle_beta   90.00
_cell.angle_gamma   90.00
#
_symmetry.space_group_name_H-M   'P 1'
#
loop_
_entity.id
_entity.type
_entity.pdbx_description
1 polymer ?
#
loop_
_entity_poly.entity_id
_entity_poly.type
_entity_poly.pdbx_seq_one_letter_code
_entity_poly.pdbx_strand_id
1 'polypeptide(L)'
;KMFDELVVACCATLGVSAFVFYGIRLQGEWVYFWLVYFLTLSNGIVLAYFIAALSPNMDVANALLPTYVVTLLFFAGFLFRFAVMPMYWKWYAYINFLRYAWGALMRNQFV
;
A
#
# COMPACT_ATOMS: atom_id res chain seq x y z
N LYS A 1 -13.32 -4.49 -16.40
CA LYS A 1 -13.40 -4.92 -14.97
C LYS A 1 -12.26 -4.35 -14.14
N MET A 2 -11.00 -4.79 -14.29
CA MET A 2 -9.88 -4.21 -13.53
C MET A 2 -9.65 -2.72 -13.83
N PHE A 3 -9.75 -2.32 -15.11
CA PHE A 3 -9.61 -0.91 -15.50
C PHE A 3 -10.73 -0.02 -14.90
N ASP A 4 -11.96 -0.53 -14.85
CA ASP A 4 -13.09 0.20 -14.25
C ASP A 4 -12.86 0.43 -12.75
N GLU A 5 -12.36 -0.58 -12.04
CA GLU A 5 -12.01 -0.44 -10.62
C GLU A 5 -10.84 0.51 -10.39
N LEU A 6 -9.85 0.57 -11.29
CA LEU A 6 -8.77 1.55 -11.22
C LEU A 6 -9.27 2.98 -11.44
N VAL A 7 -10.21 3.19 -12.36
CA VAL A 7 -10.83 4.50 -12.59
C VAL A 7 -11.64 4.93 -11.35
N VAL A 8 -12.44 4.03 -10.79
CA VAL A 8 -13.18 4.29 -9.55
C VAL A 8 -12.22 4.57 -8.40
N ALA A 9 -11.13 3.80 -8.27
CA ALA A 9 -10.09 4.01 -7.27
C ALA A 9 -9.41 5.36 -7.43
N CYS A 10 -9.15 5.82 -8.65
CA CYS A 10 -8.59 7.14 -8.92
C CYS A 10 -9.49 8.25 -8.36
N CYS A 11 -10.78 8.21 -8.70
CA CYS A 11 -11.76 9.19 -8.20
C CYS A 11 -11.92 9.14 -6.67
N ALA A 12 -12.00 7.93 -6.10
CA ALA A 12 -12.17 7.76 -4.66
C ALA A 12 -10.93 8.23 -3.87
N THR A 13 -9.74 7.89 -4.35
CA THR A 13 -8.48 8.25 -3.69
C THR A 13 -8.22 9.76 -3.74
N LEU A 14 -8.66 10.47 -4.78
CA LEU A 14 -8.58 11.93 -4.84
C LEU A 14 -9.31 12.59 -3.66
N GLY A 15 -10.58 12.22 -3.43
CA GLY A 15 -11.38 12.80 -2.35
C GLY A 15 -10.83 12.46 -0.96
N VAL A 16 -10.50 11.19 -0.73
CA VAL A 16 -9.98 10.73 0.57
C VAL A 16 -8.61 11.34 0.86
N SER A 17 -7.71 11.37 -0.13
CA SER A 17 -6.37 11.93 0.06
C SER A 17 -6.42 13.43 0.36
N ALA A 18 -7.27 14.20 -0.32
CA ALA A 18 -7.46 15.62 -0.02
C ALA A 18 -8.00 15.82 1.40
N PHE A 19 -9.04 15.05 1.77
CA PHE A 19 -9.61 15.13 3.11
C PHE A 19 -8.57 14.85 4.21
N VAL A 20 -7.79 13.77 4.06
CA VAL A 20 -6.75 13.40 5.04
C VAL A 20 -5.62 14.41 5.08
N PHE A 21 -5.13 14.85 3.92
CA PHE A 21 -4.00 15.78 3.82
C PHE A 21 -4.31 17.12 4.48
N TYR A 22 -5.44 17.72 4.13
CA TYR A 22 -5.87 19.00 4.73
C TYR A 22 -6.40 18.84 6.16
N GLY A 23 -7.03 17.70 6.47
CA GLY A 23 -7.57 17.42 7.80
C GLY A 23 -6.49 17.26 8.88
N ILE A 24 -5.38 16.59 8.55
CA ILE A 24 -4.26 16.37 9.47
C ILE A 24 -3.21 17.49 9.37
N ARG A 25 -3.35 18.42 8.41
CA ARG A 25 -2.38 19.49 8.11
C ARG A 25 -0.98 18.93 7.89
N LEU A 26 -0.93 17.90 7.04
CA LEU A 26 0.29 17.25 6.59
C LEU A 26 1.18 18.24 5.81
N GLN A 27 2.51 18.13 5.96
CA GLN A 27 3.48 19.02 5.32
C GLN A 27 3.91 18.46 3.94
N GLY A 28 4.40 19.30 3.05
CA GLY A 28 4.83 18.89 1.70
C GLY A 28 3.73 18.94 0.64
N GLU A 29 3.85 18.11 -0.40
CA GLU A 29 3.03 18.23 -1.60
C GLU A 29 1.87 17.22 -1.63
N TRP A 30 0.64 17.73 -1.74
CA TRP A 30 -0.58 16.90 -1.77
C TRP A 30 -0.60 15.96 -2.99
N VAL A 31 -0.18 16.42 -4.17
CA VAL A 31 -0.22 15.62 -5.40
C VAL A 31 0.67 14.38 -5.27
N TYR A 32 1.84 14.52 -4.64
CA TYR A 32 2.72 13.37 -4.36
C TYR A 32 2.09 12.41 -3.34
N PHE A 33 1.46 12.93 -2.29
CA PHE A 33 0.74 12.11 -1.32
C PHE A 33 -0.38 11.30 -1.98
N TRP A 34 -1.20 11.96 -2.81
CA TRP A 34 -2.27 11.31 -3.56
C TRP A 34 -1.74 10.27 -4.53
N LEU A 35 -0.71 10.58 -5.31
CA LEU A 35 -0.15 9.67 -6.31
C LEU A 35 0.38 8.40 -5.65
N VAL A 36 1.13 8.52 -4.56
CA VAL A 36 1.63 7.37 -3.80
C VAL A 36 0.47 6.55 -3.22
N TYR A 37 -0.57 7.21 -2.70
CA TYR A 37 -1.76 6.54 -2.18
C TYR A 37 -2.51 5.76 -3.28
N PHE A 38 -2.72 6.39 -4.44
CA PHE A 38 -3.36 5.78 -5.60
C PHE A 38 -2.60 4.56 -6.12
N LEU A 39 -1.27 4.67 -6.29
CA LEU A 39 -0.44 3.55 -6.74
C LEU A 39 -0.45 2.39 -5.74
N THR A 40 -0.42 2.70 -4.44
CA THR A 40 -0.48 1.67 -3.38
C THR A 40 -1.80 0.91 -3.42
N LEU A 41 -2.92 1.63 -3.58
CA LEU A 41 -4.25 1.03 -3.66
C LEU A 41 -4.42 0.22 -4.95
N SER A 42 -3.90 0.73 -6.07
CA SER A 42 -3.89 0.02 -7.36
C SER A 42 -3.13 -1.31 -7.27
N ASN A 43 -1.97 -1.32 -6.62
CA ASN A 43 -1.22 -2.56 -6.40
C ASN A 43 -1.96 -3.52 -5.45
N GLY A 44 -2.67 -3.00 -4.46
CA GLY A 44 -3.56 -3.78 -3.59
C GLY A 44 -4.70 -4.46 -4.35
N ILE A 45 -5.32 -3.76 -5.31
CA ILE A 45 -6.37 -4.32 -6.18
C ILE A 45 -5.80 -5.47 -7.02
N VAL A 46 -4.64 -5.27 -7.65
CA VAL A 46 -3.99 -6.32 -8.46
C VAL A 46 -3.65 -7.55 -7.60
N LEU A 47 -3.15 -7.33 -6.39
CA LEU A 47 -2.87 -8.39 -5.43
C LEU A 47 -4.15 -9.14 -5.01
N ALA A 48 -5.26 -8.42 -4.82
CA ALA A 48 -6.55 -9.02 -4.50
C ALA A 48 -7.02 -9.96 -5.61
N TYR A 49 -6.91 -9.53 -6.86
CA TYR A 49 -7.22 -10.36 -8.02
C TYR A 49 -6.33 -11.59 -8.13
N PHE A 50 -5.04 -11.44 -7.85
CA PHE A 50 -4.11 -12.57 -7.87
C PHE A 50 -4.48 -13.63 -6.82
N ILE A 51 -4.81 -13.22 -5.59
CA ILE A 51 -5.23 -14.13 -4.53
C ILE A 51 -6.59 -14.75 -4.85
N ALA A 52 -7.54 -13.95 -5.35
CA ALA A 52 -8.85 -14.44 -5.76
C ALA A 52 -8.77 -15.50 -6.88
N ALA A 53 -7.83 -15.33 -7.83
CA ALA A 53 -7.61 -16.28 -8.91
C ALA A 53 -6.99 -17.61 -8.42
N LEU A 54 -6.19 -17.57 -7.36
CA LEU A 54 -5.58 -18.76 -6.74
C LEU A 54 -6.50 -19.46 -5.73
N SER A 55 -7.45 -18.73 -5.14
CA SER A 55 -8.32 -19.25 -4.10
C SER A 55 -9.44 -20.13 -4.65
N PRO A 56 -9.74 -21.28 -4.02
CA PRO A 56 -10.84 -22.15 -4.44
C PRO A 56 -12.23 -21.61 -4.08
N ASN A 57 -12.33 -20.71 -3.09
CA ASN A 57 -13.58 -20.08 -2.66
C ASN A 57 -13.34 -18.65 -2.11
N MET A 58 -14.43 -17.90 -1.98
CA MET A 58 -14.40 -16.50 -1.49
C MET A 58 -13.98 -16.40 -0.02
N ASP A 59 -14.31 -17.38 0.82
CA ASP A 59 -13.93 -17.36 2.24
C ASP A 59 -12.41 -17.47 2.41
N VAL A 60 -11.75 -18.34 1.64
CA VAL A 60 -10.28 -18.47 1.65
C VAL A 60 -9.62 -17.22 1.09
N ALA A 61 -10.18 -16.61 0.03
CA ALA A 61 -9.66 -15.34 -0.50
C ALA A 61 -9.68 -14.22 0.55
N ASN A 62 -10.82 -14.07 1.23
CA ASN A 62 -11.04 -13.05 2.26
C ASN A 62 -10.19 -13.28 3.52
N ALA A 63 -9.79 -14.52 3.80
CA ALA A 63 -8.84 -14.82 4.87
C ALA A 63 -7.38 -14.57 4.44
N LEU A 64 -6.96 -15.06 3.26
CA LEU A 64 -5.57 -15.00 2.80
C LEU A 64 -5.09 -13.58 2.52
N LEU A 65 -5.94 -12.76 1.91
CA LEU A 65 -5.59 -11.41 1.48
C LEU A 65 -5.16 -10.50 2.64
N PRO A 66 -5.95 -10.32 3.71
CA PRO A 66 -5.51 -9.54 4.87
C PRO A 66 -4.33 -10.19 5.58
N THR A 67 -4.26 -11.53 5.68
CA THR A 67 -3.10 -12.20 6.28
C THR A 67 -1.81 -11.87 5.54
N TYR A 68 -1.82 -11.90 4.20
CA TYR A 68 -0.65 -11.53 3.41
C TYR A 68 -0.29 -10.05 3.56
N VAL A 69 -1.27 -9.15 3.49
CA VAL A 69 -1.03 -7.70 3.69
C VAL A 69 -0.45 -7.39 5.08
N VAL A 70 -0.92 -8.08 6.12
CA VAL A 70 -0.39 -7.92 7.49
C VAL A 70 1.09 -8.33 7.55
N THR A 71 1.47 -9.44 6.91
CA THR A 71 2.89 -9.81 6.86
C THR A 71 3.72 -8.74 6.12
N LEU A 72 3.23 -8.19 5.01
CA LEU A 72 3.91 -7.08 4.32
C LEU A 72 4.05 -5.85 5.22
N LEU A 73 3.07 -5.54 6.07
CA LEU A 73 3.11 -4.39 6.97
C LEU A 73 4.24 -4.48 8.00
N PHE A 74 4.54 -5.67 8.53
CA PHE A 74 5.69 -5.88 9.43
C PHE A 74 7.02 -5.51 8.74
N PHE A 75 7.15 -5.83 7.46
CA PHE A 75 8.37 -5.61 6.68
C PHE A 75 8.33 -4.31 5.85
N ALA A 76 7.34 -3.44 6.06
CA ALA A 76 7.20 -2.17 5.35
C ALA A 76 8.18 -1.09 5.85
N GLY A 77 8.80 -1.28 7.02
CA GLY A 77 9.76 -0.31 7.59
C GLY A 77 9.17 0.62 8.65
N PHE A 78 7.87 0.54 8.92
CA PHE A 78 7.22 1.28 10.01
C PHE A 78 7.42 0.58 11.36
N LEU A 79 7.04 -0.69 11.48
CA LEU A 79 7.15 -1.46 12.72
C LEU A 79 8.59 -1.91 13.01
N PHE A 80 9.26 -2.49 12.00
CA PHE A 80 10.66 -2.90 12.10
C PHE A 80 11.55 -2.03 11.22
N ARG A 81 12.61 -1.47 11.80
CA ARG A 81 13.62 -0.72 11.05
C ARG A 81 14.38 -1.65 10.12
N PHE A 82 14.54 -1.24 8.86
CA PHE A 82 15.26 -2.01 7.84
C PHE A 82 16.71 -2.32 8.23
N ALA A 83 17.36 -1.44 8.99
CA ALA A 83 18.75 -1.62 9.43
C ALA A 83 18.94 -2.80 10.40
N VAL A 84 17.92 -3.13 11.20
CA VAL A 84 17.98 -4.19 12.23
C VAL A 84 17.49 -5.53 11.67
N MET A 85 16.98 -5.55 10.43
CA MET A 85 16.41 -6.75 9.83
C MET A 85 17.50 -7.79 9.50
N PRO A 86 17.31 -9.07 9.88
CA PRO A 86 18.26 -10.14 9.53
C PRO A 86 18.43 -10.25 8.01
N MET A 87 19.65 -10.53 7.55
CA MET A 87 19.99 -10.61 6.11
C MET A 87 19.02 -11.52 5.32
N TYR A 88 18.64 -12.65 5.91
CA TYR A 88 17.73 -13.64 5.32
C TYR A 88 16.30 -13.14 5.10
N TRP A 89 15.87 -12.06 5.74
CA TRP A 89 14.52 -11.49 5.58
C TRP A 89 14.50 -10.20 4.76
N LYS A 90 15.67 -9.63 4.43
CA LYS A 90 15.75 -8.37 3.67
C LYS A 90 15.13 -8.46 2.29
N TRP A 91 15.21 -9.62 1.62
CA TRP A 91 14.57 -9.86 0.31
C TRP A 91 13.06 -9.59 0.35
N TYR A 92 12.39 -9.99 1.43
CA TYR A 92 10.94 -9.81 1.58
C TYR A 92 10.58 -8.33 1.63
N ALA A 93 11.42 -7.53 2.28
CA ALA A 93 11.28 -6.08 2.27
C ALA A 93 11.63 -5.43 0.91
N TYR A 94 12.40 -6.07 0.01
CA TYR A 94 12.68 -5.52 -1.32
C TYR A 94 11.53 -5.72 -2.31
N ILE A 95 10.77 -6.79 -2.19
CA ILE A 95 9.58 -7.05 -3.04
C ILE A 95 8.32 -6.35 -2.51
N ASN A 96 8.35 -5.89 -1.26
CA ASN A 96 7.20 -5.30 -0.58
C ASN A 96 6.90 -3.88 -1.09
N PHE A 97 5.82 -3.73 -1.86
CA PHE A 97 5.35 -2.43 -2.35
C PHE A 97 5.00 -1.44 -1.23
N LEU A 98 4.53 -1.92 -0.07
CA LEU A 98 4.20 -1.06 1.08
C LEU A 98 5.44 -0.35 1.65
N ARG A 99 6.62 -0.95 1.52
CA ARG A 99 7.88 -0.30 1.91
C ARG A 99 8.17 0.94 1.08
N TYR A 100 8.01 0.82 -0.24
CA TYR A 100 8.27 1.94 -1.15
C TYR A 100 7.22 3.04 -0.97
N ALA A 101 5.95 2.67 -0.79
CA ALA A 101 4.88 3.60 -0.45
C ALA A 101 5.20 4.37 0.85
N TRP A 102 5.52 3.65 1.92
CA TRP A 102 5.89 4.26 3.20
C TRP A 102 7.10 5.19 3.09
N GLY A 103 8.18 4.73 2.45
CA GLY A 103 9.38 5.54 2.26
C GLY A 103 9.14 6.80 1.42
N ALA A 104 8.30 6.73 0.39
CA ALA A 104 7.93 7.88 -0.43
C ALA A 104 7.11 8.90 0.37
N LEU A 105 6.13 8.44 1.16
CA LEU A 105 5.35 9.30 2.04
C LEU A 105 6.23 9.98 3.10
N MET A 106 7.13 9.23 3.74
CA MET A 106 8.04 9.81 4.73
C MET A 106 8.94 10.90 4.14
N ARG A 107 9.44 10.72 2.91
CA ARG A 107 10.21 11.77 2.23
C ARG A 107 9.36 12.97 1.88
N ASN A 108 8.12 12.78 1.42
CA ASN A 108 7.25 13.90 1.05
C ASN A 108 6.83 14.74 2.28
N GLN A 109 6.72 14.12 3.46
CA GLN A 109 6.13 14.75 4.64
C GLN A 109 7.13 15.34 5.63
N PHE A 110 8.36 14.83 5.64
CA PHE A 110 9.35 15.13 6.68
C PHE A 110 10.73 15.56 6.15
N VAL A 111 10.86 15.78 4.85
CA VAL A 111 12.07 16.32 4.20
C VAL A 111 11.69 17.62 3.52
#